data_AF-A0A5Q0QAB7-F1
#
_entry.id   AF-A0A5Q0QAB7-F1
#
_cell.length_a   1.000
_cell.length_b   1.000
_cell.length_c   1.000
_cell.angle_alpha   90.00
_cell.angle_beta   90.00
_cell.angle_gamma   90.00
#
_symmetry.space_group_name_H-M   'P 1'
#
loop_
_entity.id
_entity.type
_entity.pdbx_description
1 polymer ?
#
loop_
_entity_poly.entity_id
_entity_poly.type
_entity_poly.pdbx_seq_one_letter_code
_entity_poly.pdbx_strand_id
1 'polypeptide(L)'
;MKPKTIIVAILLALLLVILFNNKEEASFWLFGYIRTSKLLILGVFFLLGVVVGGILFRRKNKHPKEYGVTNTVAPQSEDDEFLDTDDGLTDEDREFIRRD
;
A
#
# COMPACT_ATOMS: atom_id res chain seq x y z
N MET A 1 -21.98 8.35 10.46
CA MET A 1 -20.73 7.75 10.97
C MET A 1 -20.81 6.24 10.82
N LYS A 2 -19.75 5.55 10.40
CA LYS A 2 -19.79 4.08 10.30
C LYS A 2 -19.79 3.49 11.72
N PRO A 3 -20.49 2.37 12.01
CA PRO A 3 -20.55 1.78 13.36
C PRO A 3 -19.15 1.54 13.95
N LYS A 4 -18.19 1.15 13.10
CA LYS A 4 -16.78 1.02 13.48
C LYS A 4 -16.16 2.28 14.09
N THR A 5 -16.59 3.47 13.67
CA THR A 5 -16.09 4.74 14.21
C THR A 5 -16.57 4.95 15.64
N ILE A 6 -17.81 4.57 15.96
CA ILE A 6 -18.37 4.67 17.31
C ILE A 6 -17.66 3.70 18.25
N ILE A 7 -17.43 2.46 17.81
CA ILE A 7 -16.69 1.46 18.59
C ILE A 7 -15.28 1.96 18.92
N VAL A 8 -14.56 2.49 17.93
CA VAL A 8 -13.22 3.05 18.13
C VAL A 8 -13.25 4.24 19.10
N ALA A 9 -14.26 5.12 19.02
CA ALA A 9 -14.40 6.24 19.94
C ALA A 9 -14.62 5.79 21.39
N ILE A 10 -15.44 4.76 21.61
CA ILE A 10 -15.68 4.19 22.95
C ILE A 10 -14.39 3.57 23.51
N LEU A 11 -13.66 2.80 22.70
CA LEU A 11 -12.37 2.21 23.10
C LEU A 11 -11.35 3.29 23.44
N LEU A 12 -11.29 4.37 22.66
CA LEU A 12 -10.39 5.49 22.90
C LEU A 12 -10.75 6.22 24.21
N ALA A 13 -12.03 6.44 24.47
CA ALA A 13 -12.49 7.05 25.72
C ALA A 13 -12.14 6.20 26.95
N LEU A 14 -12.36 4.88 26.89
CA LEU A 14 -11.95 3.94 27.94
C LEU A 14 -10.44 3.97 28.17
N LEU A 15 -9.66 3.98 27.09
CA LEU A 15 -8.21 4.05 27.16
C LEU A 15 -7.73 5.32 27.86
N LEU A 16 -8.34 6.47 27.55
CA LEU A 16 -8.04 7.74 28.21
C LEU A 16 -8.38 7.70 29.70
N VAL A 17 -9.54 7.15 30.08
CA VAL A 17 -9.92 7.01 31.50
C VAL A 17 -8.90 6.17 32.25
N ILE A 18 -8.48 5.02 31.69
CA ILE A 18 -7.46 4.16 32.30
C ILE A 18 -6.13 4.90 32.41
N LEU A 19 -5.71 5.63 31.37
CA LEU A 19 -4.48 6.44 31.39
C LEU A 19 -4.52 7.47 32.52
N PHE A 20 -5.57 8.28 32.59
CA PHE A 20 -5.69 9.37 33.55
C PHE A 20 -5.82 8.92 34.99
N ASN A 21 -6.32 7.71 35.22
CA ASN A 21 -6.42 7.13 36.56
C ASN A 21 -5.09 6.52 37.03
N ASN A 22 -4.16 6.20 36.12
CA ASN A 22 -2.87 5.58 36.45
C ASN A 22 -1.71 6.60 36.56
N LYS A 23 -1.79 7.52 37.53
CA LYS A 23 -0.79 8.60 37.73
C LYS A 23 0.42 8.20 38.58
N GLU A 24 0.55 6.94 38.93
CA GLU A 24 1.65 6.49 39.79
C GLU A 24 3.01 6.62 39.10
N GLU A 25 4.04 6.86 39.90
CA GLU A 25 5.42 6.85 39.44
C GLU A 25 5.92 5.42 39.27
N ALA A 26 6.71 5.17 38.23
CA ALA A 26 7.41 3.92 38.01
C ALA A 26 8.88 4.16 37.71
N SER A 27 9.72 3.22 38.12
CA SER A 27 11.11 3.14 37.65
C SER A 27 11.10 2.61 36.22
N PHE A 28 11.58 3.44 35.29
CA PHE A 28 11.80 3.08 33.91
C PHE A 28 13.28 2.80 33.68
N TRP A 29 13.62 1.83 32.83
CA TRP A 29 15.00 1.37 32.64
C TRP A 29 15.63 1.81 31.30
N LEU A 30 14.82 2.19 30.30
CA LEU A 30 15.29 2.42 28.92
C LEU A 30 16.35 3.54 28.78
N PHE A 31 16.40 4.47 29.73
CA PHE A 31 17.36 5.59 29.75
C PHE A 31 18.16 5.64 31.08
N GLY A 32 18.37 4.50 31.72
CA GLY A 32 18.84 4.41 33.11
C GLY A 32 17.67 4.39 34.10
N TYR A 33 17.95 4.22 35.40
CA TYR A 33 16.93 4.16 36.46
C TYR A 33 16.33 5.54 36.72
N ILE A 34 15.35 5.91 35.91
CA ILE A 34 14.64 7.19 36.02
C ILE A 34 13.26 6.90 36.60
N ARG A 35 12.89 7.64 37.64
CA ARG A 35 11.53 7.63 38.18
C ARG A 35 10.70 8.62 37.39
N THR A 36 9.75 8.11 36.62
CA THR A 36 8.85 8.93 35.77
C THR A 36 7.41 8.41 35.89
N SER A 37 6.43 9.17 35.42
CA SER A 37 5.02 8.76 35.57
C SER A 37 4.69 7.61 34.62
N LYS A 38 3.97 6.60 35.13
CA LYS A 38 3.45 5.48 34.32
C LYS A 38 2.62 5.98 33.15
N LEU A 39 1.85 7.04 33.37
CA LEU A 39 1.05 7.71 32.36
C LEU A 39 1.90 8.22 31.18
N LEU A 40 3.05 8.86 31.45
CA LEU A 40 3.93 9.36 30.40
C LEU A 40 4.53 8.20 29.59
N ILE A 41 5.03 7.17 30.27
CA ILE A 41 5.55 5.96 29.62
C ILE A 41 4.49 5.34 28.71
N LEU A 42 3.30 5.07 29.26
CA LEU A 42 2.19 4.44 28.55
C LEU A 42 1.70 5.28 27.37
N GLY A 43 1.61 6.60 27.54
CA GLY A 43 1.22 7.54 26.48
C GLY A 43 2.21 7.58 25.32
N VAL A 44 3.52 7.61 25.60
CA VAL A 44 4.56 7.59 24.57
C VAL A 44 4.56 6.27 23.80
N PHE A 45 4.51 5.13 24.49
CA PHE A 45 4.44 3.82 23.83
C PHE A 45 3.15 3.63 23.03
N PHE A 46 2.03 4.13 23.55
CA PHE A 46 0.76 4.13 22.81
C PHE A 46 0.89 4.93 21.52
N LEU A 47 1.45 6.15 21.58
CA LEU A 47 1.63 6.99 20.40
C LEU A 47 2.58 6.34 19.39
N LEU A 48 3.68 5.74 19.85
CA LEU A 48 4.58 4.95 18.99
C LEU A 48 3.83 3.78 18.33
N GLY A 49 3.01 3.04 19.08
CA GLY A 49 2.20 1.95 18.56
C GLY A 49 1.19 2.43 17.51
N VAL A 50 0.54 3.58 17.72
CA VAL A 50 -0.39 4.20 16.75
C VAL A 50 0.36 4.63 15.49
N VAL A 51 1.54 5.24 15.61
CA VAL A 51 2.35 5.65 14.45
C VAL A 51 2.82 4.44 13.66
N VAL A 52 3.43 3.45 14.33
CA VAL A 52 3.92 2.21 13.71
C VAL A 52 2.76 1.44 13.08
N GLY A 53 1.66 1.26 13.80
CA GLY A 53 0.45 0.64 13.26
C GLY A 53 -0.11 1.43 12.08
N GLY A 54 -0.16 2.76 12.16
CA GLY A 54 -0.58 3.63 11.07
C GLY A 54 0.28 3.47 9.82
N ILE A 55 1.60 3.30 9.98
CA ILE A 55 2.54 3.06 8.87
C ILE A 55 2.35 1.65 8.29
N LEU A 56 2.27 0.61 9.13
CA LEU A 56 2.09 -0.79 8.70
C LEU A 56 0.74 -1.02 8.01
N PHE A 57 -0.34 -0.48 8.58
CA PHE A 57 -1.69 -0.58 8.04
C PHE A 57 -2.01 0.53 7.03
N ARG A 58 -1.04 1.40 6.70
CA ARG A 58 -1.17 2.33 5.58
C ARG A 58 -1.34 1.50 4.33
N ARG A 59 -2.59 1.35 3.88
CA ARG A 59 -2.91 0.75 2.59
C ARG A 59 -1.99 1.41 1.57
N LYS A 60 -1.08 0.63 0.97
CA LYS A 60 -0.42 1.04 -0.27
C LYS A 60 -1.56 1.41 -1.22
N ASN A 61 -1.51 2.61 -1.77
CA ASN A 61 -2.46 3.03 -2.79
C ASN A 61 -2.54 1.88 -3.78
N LYS A 62 -3.73 1.29 -3.94
CA LYS A 62 -3.93 0.26 -4.95
C LYS A 62 -3.41 0.90 -6.23
N HIS A 63 -2.40 0.28 -6.86
CA HIS A 63 -2.03 0.65 -8.22
C HIS A 63 -3.33 0.85 -8.99
N PRO A 64 -3.46 1.93 -9.79
CA PRO A 64 -4.67 2.13 -10.58
C PRO A 64 -4.94 0.82 -11.30
N LYS A 65 -6.04 0.16 -10.92
CA LYS A 65 -6.56 -0.95 -11.71
C LYS A 65 -7.06 -0.27 -12.98
N GLU A 66 -6.60 -0.79 -14.10
CA GLU A 66 -6.80 -0.26 -15.45
C GLU A 66 -5.76 0.79 -15.84
N TYR A 67 -4.65 0.30 -16.39
CA TYR A 67 -4.23 0.85 -17.68
C TYR A 67 -5.35 0.49 -18.66
N GLY A 68 -6.36 1.34 -18.76
CA GLY A 68 -7.31 1.25 -19.86
C GLY A 68 -6.49 1.43 -21.13
N VAL A 69 -6.37 0.37 -21.93
CA VAL A 69 -5.86 0.50 -23.29
C VAL A 69 -6.89 1.33 -24.03
N THR A 70 -6.70 2.66 -24.05
CA THR A 70 -7.45 3.55 -24.92
C THR A 70 -6.88 3.46 -26.33
N ASN A 71 -6.85 2.26 -26.91
CA ASN A 71 -6.78 2.13 -28.36
C ASN A 71 -8.23 2.10 -28.84
N THR A 72 -8.76 3.27 -29.17
CA THR A 72 -10.00 3.43 -29.93
C THR A 72 -9.73 3.26 -31.43
N VAL A 73 -8.92 2.27 -31.80
CA VAL A 73 -8.77 1.87 -33.20
C VAL A 73 -9.52 0.55 -33.31
N ALA A 74 -10.72 0.62 -33.89
CA ALA A 74 -11.41 -0.56 -34.36
C ALA A 74 -10.43 -1.37 -35.24
N PRO A 75 -10.47 -2.72 -35.26
CA PRO A 75 -9.68 -3.46 -36.22
C PRO A 75 -10.20 -3.08 -37.61
N GLN A 76 -9.56 -2.10 -38.24
CA GLN A 76 -9.68 -1.91 -39.67
C GLN A 76 -9.04 -3.15 -40.27
N SER A 77 -9.81 -3.82 -41.12
CA SER A 77 -9.37 -4.87 -42.02
C SER A 77 -8.32 -4.29 -42.98
N GLU A 78 -7.11 -4.04 -42.48
CA GLU A 78 -5.93 -3.58 -43.23
C GLU A 78 -4.74 -4.54 -43.02
N ASP A 79 -4.92 -5.62 -42.26
CA ASP A 79 -3.92 -6.70 -42.15
C ASP A 79 -3.82 -7.57 -43.43
N ASP A 80 -4.77 -7.43 -44.37
CA ASP A 80 -4.74 -8.17 -45.64
C ASP A 80 -3.93 -7.46 -46.75
N GLU A 81 -3.58 -6.18 -46.59
CA GLU A 81 -2.82 -5.40 -47.60
C GLU A 81 -1.31 -5.34 -47.28
N PHE A 82 -0.88 -5.75 -46.08
CA PHE A 82 0.54 -5.87 -45.71
C PHE A 82 1.19 -7.20 -46.14
N LEU A 83 0.42 -8.09 -46.80
CA LEU A 83 0.94 -9.32 -47.39
C LEU A 83 1.33 -9.14 -48.87
N ASP A 84 1.45 -7.90 -49.36
CA ASP A 84 2.00 -7.67 -50.69
C ASP A 84 3.51 -7.93 -50.67
N THR A 85 3.90 -8.79 -51.60
CA THR A 85 5.07 -9.68 -51.49
C THR A 85 6.34 -9.01 -52.00
N ASP A 86 6.69 -7.83 -51.47
CA ASP A 86 7.88 -7.08 -51.91
C ASP A 86 8.75 -6.59 -50.74
N ASP A 87 9.21 -7.54 -49.92
CA ASP A 87 10.09 -7.25 -48.78
C ASP A 87 11.58 -7.09 -49.18
N GLY A 88 11.90 -6.99 -50.48
CA GLY A 88 13.28 -6.91 -50.98
C GLY A 88 14.17 -8.12 -50.65
N LEU A 89 13.59 -9.16 -50.03
CA LEU A 89 14.27 -10.38 -49.62
C LEU A 89 14.45 -11.33 -50.81
N THR A 90 15.65 -11.90 -50.91
CA THR A 90 15.92 -12.94 -51.90
C THR A 90 15.19 -14.24 -51.54
N ASP A 91 14.97 -15.11 -52.55
CA ASP A 91 14.26 -16.37 -52.35
C ASP A 91 14.92 -17.26 -51.28
N GLU A 92 16.25 -17.17 -51.14
CA GLU A 92 17.04 -17.88 -50.13
C GLU A 92 16.75 -17.39 -48.70
N ASP A 93 16.60 -16.07 -48.50
CA ASP A 93 16.26 -15.47 -47.20
C ASP A 93 14.87 -15.93 -46.72
N ARG A 94 13.93 -16.07 -47.67
CA ARG A 94 12.56 -16.50 -47.39
C ARG A 94 12.49 -17.96 -46.95
N GLU A 95 13.35 -18.81 -47.51
CA GLU A 95 13.43 -20.23 -47.14
C GLU A 95 14.05 -20.43 -45.75
N PHE A 96 15.00 -19.58 -45.36
CA PHE A 96 15.61 -19.60 -44.03
C PHE A 96 14.59 -19.31 -42.92
N ILE A 97 13.76 -18.28 -43.08
CA ILE A 97 12.76 -17.88 -42.07
C ILE A 97 11.67 -18.95 -41.89
N ARG A 98 11.32 -19.69 -42.96
CA ARG A 98 10.29 -20.74 -42.90
C ARG A 98 10.72 -22.01 -42.15
N ARG A 99 12.01 -22.19 -41.88
CA ARG A 99 12.56 -23.45 -41.39
C ARG A 99 12.72 -23.50 -39.85
N ASP A 100 12.56 -22.38 -39.15
CA ASP A 100 12.42 -22.31 -37.69
C ASP A 100 10.95 -22.27 -37.25
#